data_AF-A0A7C8ZG16-F1
#
_entry.id   AF-A0A7C8ZG16-F1
#
_cell.length_a   1.000
_cell.length_b   1.000
_cell.length_c   1.000
_cell.angle_alpha   90.00
_cell.angle_beta   90.00
_cell.angle_gamma   90.00
#
_symmetry.space_group_name_H-M   'P 1'
#
loop_
_entity.id
_entity.type
_entity.pdbx_description
1 polymer ?
#
loop_
_entity_poly.entity_id
_entity_poly.type
_entity_poly.pdbx_seq_one_letter_code
_entity_poly.pdbx_strand_id
1 'polypeptide(L)'
;ISPAHLPHGLGLASIISLTMSRSIPFIRAQLTRQKSRVVALVTDLFGTDLFDLGKELGIPTYLYYTSTAMCLLFAFHFPRLDETVSCDFQDMPDPVRLPGCVPIHGKDFFESAHNRQSEGYSMVLQHIKKYGLADGIFVNTFFDLEPGAIRGLQTEDPNRPPVYPVGPIIRSGLD
;
A
#
# COMPACT_ATOMS: atom_id res chain seq x y z
N ILE A 1 -16.50 1.35 12.12
CA ILE A 1 -16.30 1.10 13.57
C ILE A 1 -15.89 2.41 14.23
N SER A 2 -16.35 2.70 15.45
CA SER A 2 -15.97 3.93 16.15
C SER A 2 -14.47 3.89 16.50
N PRO A 3 -13.70 4.95 16.19
CA PRO A 3 -12.30 5.07 16.63
C PRO A 3 -12.13 4.93 18.15
N ALA A 4 -13.18 5.23 18.93
CA ALA A 4 -13.18 5.10 20.39
C ALA A 4 -13.06 3.64 20.90
N HIS A 5 -13.23 2.64 20.03
CA HIS A 5 -13.06 1.22 20.39
C HIS A 5 -11.67 0.67 20.04
N LEU A 6 -10.74 1.53 19.60
CA LEU A 6 -9.35 1.15 19.35
C LEU A 6 -8.50 1.38 20.61
N PRO A 7 -7.45 0.58 20.84
CA PRO A 7 -6.51 0.82 21.93
C PRO A 7 -5.91 2.23 21.86
N HIS A 8 -5.74 2.87 23.01
CA HIS A 8 -5.11 4.19 23.12
C HIS A 8 -3.59 4.10 22.93
N GLY A 9 -2.97 5.15 22.41
CA GLY A 9 -1.51 5.24 22.24
C GLY A 9 -0.95 4.54 20.99
N LEU A 10 -1.81 4.05 20.10
CA LEU A 10 -1.41 3.45 18.83
C LEU A 10 -0.94 4.50 17.81
N GLY A 11 0.06 4.12 17.00
CA GLY A 11 0.44 4.90 15.82
C GLY A 11 -0.66 4.91 14.76
N LEU A 12 -0.65 5.94 13.90
CA LEU A 12 -1.70 6.15 12.88
C LEU A 12 -1.88 4.93 11.96
N ALA A 13 -0.79 4.30 11.52
CA ALA A 13 -0.84 3.10 10.69
C ALA A 13 -1.60 1.94 11.37
N SER A 14 -1.39 1.73 12.67
CA SER A 14 -2.11 0.71 13.45
C SER A 14 -3.59 1.03 13.57
N ILE A 15 -3.94 2.30 13.83
CA ILE A 15 -5.32 2.76 13.92
C ILE A 15 -6.07 2.49 12.61
N ILE A 16 -5.48 2.86 11.46
CA ILE A 16 -6.09 2.66 10.14
C ILE A 16 -6.24 1.17 9.84
N SER A 17 -5.17 0.39 10.02
CA SER A 17 -5.15 -1.04 9.71
C SER A 17 -6.17 -1.82 10.55
N LEU A 18 -6.25 -1.53 11.86
CA LEU A 18 -7.26 -2.13 12.75
C LEU A 18 -8.68 -1.71 12.39
N THR A 19 -8.87 -0.44 12.01
CA THR A 19 -10.17 0.06 11.57
C THR A 19 -10.64 -0.70 10.33
N MET A 20 -9.74 -0.92 9.36
CA MET A 20 -10.06 -1.67 8.15
C MET A 20 -10.35 -3.13 8.44
N SER A 21 -9.44 -3.82 9.14
CA SER A 21 -9.59 -5.23 9.50
C SER A 21 -10.92 -5.49 10.21
N ARG A 22 -11.27 -4.67 11.21
CA ARG A 22 -12.53 -4.83 11.94
C ARG A 22 -13.77 -4.44 11.12
N SER A 23 -13.61 -3.67 10.04
CA SER A 23 -14.73 -3.26 9.16
C SER A 23 -15.12 -4.33 8.13
N ILE A 24 -14.30 -5.38 7.93
CA ILE A 24 -14.51 -6.44 6.94
C ILE A 24 -15.89 -7.11 7.03
N PRO A 25 -16.41 -7.52 8.22
CA PRO A 25 -17.73 -8.15 8.30
C PRO A 25 -18.86 -7.25 7.80
N PHE A 26 -18.75 -5.94 8.05
CA PHE A 26 -19.73 -4.95 7.61
C PHE A 26 -19.65 -4.74 6.09
N ILE A 27 -18.43 -4.68 5.54
CA ILE A 27 -18.22 -4.56 4.09
C ILE A 27 -18.76 -5.81 3.38
N ARG A 28 -18.45 -7.02 3.87
CA ARG A 28 -19.02 -8.27 3.36
C ARG A 28 -20.55 -8.21 3.33
N ALA A 29 -21.17 -7.84 4.45
CA ALA A 29 -22.63 -7.74 4.52
C ALA A 29 -23.20 -6.75 3.49
N GLN A 30 -22.53 -5.62 3.24
CA GLN A 30 -22.96 -4.67 2.20
C GLN A 30 -22.78 -5.21 0.79
N LEU A 31 -21.68 -5.92 0.50
CA LEU A 31 -21.42 -6.51 -0.81
C LEU A 31 -22.42 -7.63 -1.13
N THR A 32 -22.70 -8.52 -0.18
CA THR A 32 -23.68 -9.62 -0.37
C THR A 32 -25.11 -9.13 -0.52
N ARG A 33 -25.43 -7.93 0.01
CA ARG A 33 -26.77 -7.33 -0.11
C ARG A 33 -27.00 -6.57 -1.41
N GLN A 34 -25.96 -6.35 -2.22
CA GLN A 34 -26.11 -5.64 -3.48
C GLN A 34 -26.98 -6.45 -4.44
N LYS A 35 -27.98 -5.78 -5.04
CA LYS A 35 -28.80 -6.38 -6.11
C LYS A 35 -28.08 -6.37 -7.46
N SER A 36 -27.19 -5.41 -7.65
CA SER A 36 -26.38 -5.26 -8.86
C SER A 36 -25.08 -6.03 -8.72
N ARG A 37 -24.55 -6.51 -9.86
CA ARG A 37 -23.25 -7.16 -9.91
C ARG A 37 -22.15 -6.16 -9.55
N VAL A 38 -21.43 -6.42 -8.46
CA VAL A 38 -20.18 -5.71 -8.14
C VAL A 38 -19.09 -6.25 -9.05
N VAL A 39 -18.44 -5.38 -9.83
CA VAL A 39 -17.44 -5.78 -10.82
C VAL A 39 -15.99 -5.59 -10.37
N ALA A 40 -15.76 -4.80 -9.32
CA ALA A 40 -14.46 -4.58 -8.73
C ALA A 40 -14.58 -4.00 -7.31
N LEU A 41 -13.56 -4.24 -6.48
CA LEU A 41 -13.29 -3.51 -5.25
C LEU A 41 -12.01 -2.71 -5.44
N VAL A 42 -12.01 -1.43 -5.12
CA VAL A 42 -10.82 -0.58 -5.13
C VAL A 42 -10.54 -0.17 -3.69
N THR A 43 -9.33 -0.45 -3.20
CA THR A 43 -8.92 -0.15 -1.82
C THR A 43 -7.72 0.77 -1.80
N ASP A 44 -7.49 1.45 -0.69
CA ASP A 44 -6.21 2.10 -0.44
C ASP A 44 -5.13 1.10 0.01
N LEU A 45 -3.95 1.63 0.36
CA LEU A 45 -2.75 0.90 0.74
C LEU A 45 -2.83 0.14 2.07
N PHE A 46 -3.88 0.36 2.87
CA PHE A 46 -4.21 -0.39 4.11
C PHE A 46 -5.42 -1.31 3.95
N GLY A 47 -6.12 -1.26 2.80
CA GLY A 47 -7.31 -2.06 2.55
C GLY A 47 -7.06 -3.47 2.03
N THR A 48 -5.80 -3.95 2.01
CA THR A 48 -5.43 -5.22 1.38
C THR A 48 -6.06 -6.45 2.00
N ASP A 49 -6.60 -6.36 3.23
CA ASP A 49 -7.36 -7.46 3.83
C ASP A 49 -8.69 -7.73 3.10
N LEU A 50 -9.16 -6.79 2.29
CA LEU A 50 -10.31 -6.99 1.42
C LEU A 50 -9.97 -7.82 0.17
N PHE A 51 -8.69 -8.09 -0.13
CA PHE A 51 -8.31 -8.92 -1.27
C PHE A 51 -8.76 -10.37 -1.06
N ASP A 52 -8.60 -10.89 0.16
CA ASP A 52 -9.09 -12.22 0.54
C ASP A 52 -10.63 -12.29 0.41
N LEU A 53 -11.33 -11.26 0.88
CA LEU A 53 -12.78 -11.14 0.73
C LEU A 53 -13.22 -11.07 -0.74
N GLY A 54 -12.53 -10.27 -1.57
CA GLY A 54 -12.84 -10.15 -2.98
C GLY A 54 -12.67 -11.48 -3.70
N LYS A 55 -11.57 -12.18 -3.43
CA LYS A 55 -11.32 -13.54 -3.94
C LYS A 55 -12.44 -14.52 -3.56
N GLU A 56 -12.85 -14.53 -2.30
CA GLU A 56 -13.97 -15.39 -1.84
C GLU A 56 -15.29 -15.09 -2.55
N LEU A 57 -15.57 -13.82 -2.83
CA LEU A 57 -16.80 -13.37 -3.50
C LEU A 57 -16.70 -13.40 -5.03
N GLY A 58 -15.55 -13.76 -5.60
CA GLY A 58 -15.30 -13.70 -7.04
C GLY A 58 -15.29 -12.27 -7.61
N ILE A 59 -14.92 -11.29 -6.79
CA ILE A 59 -14.85 -9.88 -7.17
C ILE A 59 -13.37 -9.49 -7.31
N PRO A 60 -12.92 -9.02 -8.49
CA PRO A 60 -11.58 -8.49 -8.68
C PRO A 60 -11.26 -7.34 -7.71
N THR A 61 -10.04 -7.30 -7.20
CA THR A 61 -9.58 -6.31 -6.23
C THR A 61 -8.39 -5.51 -6.74
N TYR A 62 -8.50 -4.20 -6.66
CA TYR A 62 -7.50 -3.24 -7.14
C TYR A 62 -6.99 -2.38 -6.00
N LEU A 63 -5.72 -2.02 -6.06
CA LEU A 63 -5.10 -1.06 -5.15
C LEU A 63 -5.08 0.32 -5.81
N TYR A 64 -5.63 1.33 -5.14
CA TYR A 64 -5.40 2.73 -5.45
C TYR A 64 -4.31 3.26 -4.52
N TYR A 65 -3.09 3.30 -5.04
CA TYR A 65 -1.93 3.80 -4.31
C TYR A 65 -1.90 5.33 -4.36
N THR A 66 -2.15 5.94 -3.20
CA THR A 66 -2.33 7.40 -3.04
C THR A 66 -1.03 8.17 -2.87
N SER A 67 0.12 7.48 -2.93
CA SER A 67 1.46 8.07 -2.91
C SER A 67 2.14 7.92 -4.28
N THR A 68 3.43 8.23 -4.35
CA THR A 68 4.22 8.29 -5.58
C THR A 68 4.56 6.90 -6.14
N ALA A 69 4.91 6.83 -7.44
CA ALA A 69 5.44 5.59 -8.03
C ALA A 69 6.76 5.16 -7.36
N MET A 70 7.63 6.10 -7.01
CA MET A 70 8.86 5.80 -6.27
C MET A 70 8.56 5.14 -4.91
N CYS A 71 7.53 5.60 -4.20
CA CYS A 71 7.11 5.02 -2.93
C CYS A 71 6.52 3.61 -3.10
N LEU A 72 5.73 3.38 -4.15
CA LEU A 72 5.23 2.04 -4.47
C LEU A 72 6.37 1.08 -4.85
N LEU A 73 7.34 1.54 -5.65
CA LEU A 73 8.50 0.73 -6.01
C LEU A 73 9.31 0.38 -4.76
N PHE A 74 9.55 1.35 -3.89
CA PHE A 74 10.18 1.12 -2.59
C PHE A 74 9.42 0.08 -1.77
N ALA A 75 8.09 0.18 -1.70
CA ALA A 75 7.25 -0.78 -0.99
C ALA A 75 7.46 -2.22 -1.51
N PHE A 76 7.57 -2.43 -2.83
CA PHE A 76 7.86 -3.77 -3.37
C PHE A 76 9.24 -4.32 -2.98
N HIS A 77 10.24 -3.45 -2.78
CA HIS A 77 11.58 -3.85 -2.32
C HIS A 77 11.64 -4.02 -0.79
N PHE A 78 10.70 -3.44 -0.06
CA PHE A 78 10.72 -3.36 1.39
C PHE A 78 10.74 -4.70 2.13
N PRO A 79 9.97 -5.75 1.73
CA PRO A 79 10.03 -7.05 2.39
C PRO A 79 11.43 -7.69 2.36
N ARG A 80 12.13 -7.59 1.22
CA ARG A 80 13.51 -8.07 1.10
C ARG A 80 14.46 -7.25 1.95
N LEU A 81 14.23 -5.93 2.04
CA LEU A 81 15.03 -5.04 2.88
C LEU A 81 14.89 -5.42 4.37
N ASP A 82 13.66 -5.69 4.83
CA ASP A 82 13.39 -6.16 6.21
C ASP A 82 14.15 -7.45 6.53
N GLU A 83 14.18 -8.40 5.60
CA GLU A 83 14.87 -9.69 5.78
C GLU A 83 16.41 -9.57 5.79
N THR A 84 16.96 -8.60 5.04
CA THR A 84 18.41 -8.50 4.80
C THR A 84 19.11 -7.48 5.69
N VAL A 85 18.41 -6.47 6.20
CA VAL A 85 18.95 -5.46 7.10
C VAL A 85 18.68 -5.86 8.54
N SER A 86 19.75 -5.98 9.35
CA SER A 86 19.65 -6.36 10.76
C SER A 86 19.66 -5.17 11.72
N CYS A 87 20.19 -4.01 11.31
CA CYS A 87 20.16 -2.78 12.09
C CYS A 87 18.82 -2.04 11.95
N ASP A 88 18.63 -0.99 12.74
CA ASP A 88 17.55 -0.04 12.49
C ASP A 88 17.81 0.70 11.18
N PHE A 89 16.76 0.92 10.39
CA PHE A 89 16.92 1.52 9.06
C PHE A 89 17.58 2.90 9.13
N GLN A 90 17.33 3.65 10.20
CA GLN A 90 17.93 4.97 10.43
C GLN A 90 19.47 4.92 10.54
N ASP A 91 20.02 3.79 10.95
CA ASP A 91 21.46 3.56 11.14
C ASP A 91 22.12 2.89 9.93
N MET A 92 21.37 2.65 8.84
CA MET A 92 21.94 2.09 7.62
C MET A 92 23.03 3.02 7.06
N PRO A 93 24.25 2.50 6.79
CA PRO A 93 25.33 3.32 6.25
C PRO A 93 25.10 3.71 4.79
N ASP A 94 24.49 2.81 4.01
CA ASP A 94 24.24 2.98 2.59
C ASP A 94 22.75 3.23 2.31
N PRO A 95 22.42 4.16 1.39
CA PRO A 95 21.04 4.38 0.98
C PRO A 95 20.52 3.24 0.08
N VAL A 96 19.21 3.01 0.12
CA VAL A 96 18.52 2.12 -0.82
C VAL A 96 18.51 2.76 -2.21
N ARG A 97 18.92 1.99 -3.21
CA ARG A 97 18.97 2.42 -4.62
C ARG A 97 17.94 1.65 -5.42
N LEU A 98 16.91 2.36 -5.87
CA LEU A 98 15.89 1.81 -6.77
C LEU A 98 16.20 2.24 -8.21
N PRO A 99 15.98 1.37 -9.21
CA PRO A 99 16.18 1.71 -10.61
C PRO A 99 15.42 2.97 -11.04
N GLY A 100 16.15 3.91 -11.64
CA GLY A 100 15.58 5.16 -12.13
C GLY A 100 15.14 6.16 -11.05
N CYS A 101 15.44 5.91 -9.77
CA CYS A 101 15.09 6.77 -8.65
C CYS A 101 16.33 7.36 -7.97
N VAL A 102 16.13 8.44 -7.22
CA VAL A 102 17.16 8.96 -6.32
C VAL A 102 17.37 8.01 -5.12
N PRO A 103 18.59 7.93 -4.55
CA PRO A 103 18.84 7.10 -3.37
C PRO A 103 18.00 7.53 -2.17
N ILE A 104 17.53 6.56 -1.38
CA ILE A 104 16.69 6.78 -0.20
C ILE A 104 17.48 6.39 1.05
N HIS A 105 17.75 7.33 1.94
CA HIS A 105 18.40 7.02 3.22
C HIS A 105 17.36 6.48 4.20
N GLY A 106 17.73 5.56 5.09
CA GLY A 106 16.76 4.92 5.97
C GLY A 106 16.08 5.87 6.97
N LYS A 107 16.70 7.01 7.29
CA LYS A 107 16.04 8.10 8.04
C LYS A 107 14.85 8.72 7.29
N ASP A 108 14.83 8.62 5.96
CA ASP A 108 13.78 9.18 5.09
C ASP A 108 12.68 8.14 4.74
N PHE A 109 12.73 6.94 5.34
CA PHE A 109 11.67 5.94 5.18
C PHE A 109 10.37 6.40 5.83
N PHE A 110 9.26 5.73 5.49
CA PHE A 110 7.96 6.00 6.10
C PHE A 110 8.01 5.82 7.62
N GLU A 111 7.23 6.63 8.34
CA GLU A 111 7.29 6.76 9.81
C GLU A 111 7.22 5.41 10.55
N SER A 112 6.38 4.48 10.11
CA SER A 112 6.28 3.17 10.75
C SER A 112 7.54 2.31 10.62
N ALA A 113 8.45 2.60 9.69
CA ALA A 113 9.75 1.92 9.56
C ALA A 113 10.76 2.35 10.64
N HIS A 114 10.53 3.45 11.35
CA HIS A 114 11.47 3.98 12.36
C HIS A 114 11.47 3.18 13.67
N ASN A 115 10.44 2.36 13.91
CA ASN A 115 10.43 1.42 15.02
C ASN A 115 9.98 0.05 14.52
N ARG A 116 10.95 -0.81 14.17
CA ARG A 116 10.72 -2.16 13.65
C ARG A 116 10.02 -3.10 14.64
N GLN A 117 10.02 -2.77 15.93
CA GLN A 117 9.33 -3.53 16.98
C GLN A 117 7.88 -3.08 17.19
N SER A 118 7.44 -2.02 16.52
CA SER A 118 6.08 -1.50 16.67
C SER A 118 5.04 -2.38 15.96
N GLU A 119 3.82 -2.40 16.48
CA GLU A 119 2.69 -3.02 15.78
C GLU A 119 2.44 -2.35 14.42
N GLY A 120 2.60 -1.03 14.34
CA GLY A 120 2.43 -0.26 13.11
C GLY A 120 3.39 -0.70 12.00
N TYR A 121 4.63 -1.01 12.36
CA TYR A 121 5.61 -1.60 11.44
C TYR A 121 5.11 -2.94 10.89
N SER A 122 4.74 -3.85 11.78
CA SER A 122 4.31 -5.21 11.43
C SER A 122 3.08 -5.19 10.53
N MET A 123 2.10 -4.32 10.82
CA MET A 123 0.89 -4.18 10.02
C MET A 123 1.17 -3.60 8.63
N VAL A 124 2.02 -2.56 8.53
CA VAL A 124 2.41 -2.00 7.22
C VAL A 124 3.15 -3.03 6.38
N LEU A 125 4.09 -3.78 6.97
CA LEU A 125 4.80 -4.84 6.27
C LEU A 125 3.84 -5.94 5.77
N GLN A 126 2.82 -6.29 6.56
CA GLN A 126 1.78 -7.24 6.14
C GLN A 126 0.96 -6.73 4.95
N HIS A 127 0.56 -5.45 4.95
CA HIS A 127 -0.13 -4.84 3.80
C HIS A 127 0.75 -4.85 2.55
N ILE A 128 2.01 -4.43 2.67
CA ILE A 128 2.97 -4.40 1.56
C ILE A 128 3.13 -5.79 0.92
N LYS A 129 3.27 -6.85 1.74
CA LYS A 129 3.39 -8.23 1.26
C LYS A 129 2.16 -8.69 0.45
N LYS A 130 1.01 -8.05 0.62
CA LYS A 130 -0.24 -8.34 -0.12
C LYS A 130 -0.41 -7.51 -1.39
N TYR A 131 0.41 -6.48 -1.66
CA TYR A 131 0.26 -5.66 -2.87
C TYR A 131 0.37 -6.47 -4.17
N GLY A 132 1.21 -7.51 -4.17
CA GLY A 132 1.34 -8.43 -5.31
C GLY A 132 0.09 -9.28 -5.60
N LEU A 133 -0.91 -9.28 -4.73
CA LEU A 133 -2.15 -10.03 -4.91
C LEU A 133 -3.25 -9.23 -5.63
N ALA A 134 -3.05 -7.93 -5.86
CA ALA A 134 -4.03 -7.10 -6.55
C ALA A 134 -4.16 -7.50 -8.03
N ASP A 135 -5.36 -7.38 -8.59
CA ASP A 135 -5.60 -7.54 -10.03
C ASP A 135 -5.03 -6.37 -10.85
N GLY A 136 -4.72 -5.25 -10.18
CA GLY A 136 -4.06 -4.09 -10.74
C GLY A 136 -3.85 -3.00 -9.70
N ILE A 137 -2.88 -2.13 -9.97
CA ILE A 137 -2.51 -1.03 -9.07
C ILE A 137 -2.60 0.27 -9.82
N PHE A 138 -3.54 1.12 -9.41
CA PHE A 138 -3.60 2.52 -9.83
C PHE A 138 -2.64 3.35 -8.98
N VAL A 139 -1.93 4.29 -9.59
CA VAL A 139 -1.05 5.22 -8.88
C VAL A 139 -1.41 6.64 -9.29
N ASN A 140 -1.60 7.52 -8.31
CA ASN A 140 -1.93 8.92 -8.56
C ASN A 140 -0.70 9.74 -9.01
N THR A 141 -0.16 9.38 -10.16
CA THR A 141 1.01 9.99 -10.80
C THR A 141 0.91 9.84 -12.33
N PHE A 142 1.84 10.40 -13.08
CA PHE A 142 1.92 10.29 -14.54
C PHE A 142 3.36 10.09 -15.01
N PHE A 143 3.51 9.58 -16.23
CA PHE A 143 4.82 9.14 -16.75
C PHE A 143 5.90 10.21 -16.70
N ASP A 144 5.60 11.43 -17.16
CA ASP A 144 6.58 12.52 -17.22
C ASP A 144 7.05 13.01 -15.83
N LEU A 145 6.29 12.72 -14.77
CA LEU A 145 6.67 13.07 -13.40
C LEU A 145 7.67 12.07 -12.80
N GLU A 146 7.46 10.78 -13.03
CA GLU A 146 8.23 9.69 -12.39
C GLU A 146 8.65 8.59 -13.38
N PRO A 147 9.33 8.92 -14.49
CA PRO A 147 9.56 7.96 -15.57
C PRO A 147 10.43 6.78 -15.14
N GLY A 148 11.42 7.01 -14.27
CA GLY A 148 12.30 5.97 -13.74
C GLY A 148 11.55 4.96 -12.87
N ALA A 149 10.82 5.45 -11.87
CA ALA A 149 10.05 4.61 -10.97
C ALA A 149 8.96 3.82 -11.71
N ILE A 150 8.24 4.45 -12.65
CA ILE A 150 7.20 3.77 -13.44
C ILE A 150 7.81 2.66 -14.31
N ARG A 151 8.98 2.90 -14.93
CA ARG A 151 9.69 1.84 -15.67
C ARG A 151 10.11 0.71 -14.74
N GLY A 152 10.71 0.99 -13.58
CA GLY A 152 11.07 -0.03 -12.59
C GLY A 152 9.86 -0.87 -12.15
N LEU A 153 8.72 -0.21 -11.94
CA LEU A 153 7.45 -0.87 -11.62
C LEU A 153 6.95 -1.79 -12.73
N GLN A 154 7.18 -1.46 -14.00
CA GLN A 154 6.70 -2.24 -15.14
C GLN A 154 7.67 -3.34 -15.59
N THR A 155 8.97 -3.23 -15.33
CA THR A 155 9.98 -4.10 -15.94
C THR A 155 10.79 -4.98 -14.98
N GLU A 156 10.88 -4.65 -13.69
CA GLU A 156 11.75 -5.40 -12.77
C GLU A 156 11.25 -6.80 -12.41
N ASP A 157 9.94 -6.96 -12.25
CA ASP A 157 9.32 -8.22 -11.85
C ASP A 157 8.09 -8.49 -12.73
N PRO A 158 8.14 -9.50 -13.61
CA PRO A 158 7.02 -9.84 -14.48
C PRO A 158 5.82 -10.42 -13.72
N ASN A 159 5.99 -10.82 -12.45
CA ASN A 159 4.90 -11.34 -11.62
C ASN A 159 4.13 -10.24 -10.87
N ARG A 160 4.60 -8.98 -10.96
CA ARG A 160 3.92 -7.85 -10.33
C ARG A 160 2.57 -7.59 -11.03
N PRO A 161 1.53 -7.16 -10.29
CA PRO A 161 0.30 -6.70 -10.91
C PRO A 161 0.55 -5.54 -11.90
N PRO A 162 -0.28 -5.41 -12.94
CA PRO A 162 -0.23 -4.25 -13.83
C PRO A 162 -0.32 -2.94 -13.04
N VAL A 163 0.58 -2.01 -13.35
CA VAL A 163 0.61 -0.67 -12.72
C VAL A 163 0.11 0.38 -13.71
N TYR A 164 -0.87 1.17 -13.27
CA TYR A 164 -1.57 2.18 -14.05
C TYR A 164 -1.36 3.58 -13.44
N PRO A 165 -0.45 4.41 -14.00
CA PRO A 165 -0.37 5.83 -13.66
C PRO A 165 -1.62 6.54 -14.20
N VAL A 166 -2.45 7.08 -13.31
CA VAL A 166 -3.76 7.69 -13.65
C VAL A 166 -3.90 9.13 -13.16
N GLY A 167 -2.81 9.72 -12.68
CA GLY A 167 -2.80 11.06 -12.12
C GLY A 167 -2.58 12.18 -13.15
N PRO A 168 -2.61 13.45 -12.70
CA PRO A 168 -2.96 13.85 -11.35
C PRO A 168 -4.49 13.89 -11.14
N ILE A 169 -4.98 13.11 -10.18
CA ILE A 169 -6.33 13.19 -9.66
C ILE A 169 -6.29 14.09 -8.43
N ILE A 170 -6.78 15.30 -8.61
CA ILE A 170 -6.85 16.34 -7.58
C ILE A 170 -8.30 16.81 -7.43
N ARG A 171 -8.62 17.46 -6.30
CA ARG A 171 -9.92 18.10 -6.15
C ARG A 171 -10.04 19.20 -7.21
N SER A 172 -11.16 19.25 -7.93
CA SER A 172 -11.50 20.44 -8.71
C SER A 172 -11.67 21.61 -7.74
N GLY A 173 -10.95 22.70 -7.95
CA GLY A 173 -11.14 23.92 -7.18
C GLY A 173 -12.49 24.53 -7.55
N LEU A 174 -13.56 24.09 -6.89
CA LEU A 174 -14.84 24.78 -6.79
C LEU A 174 -15.34 24.61 -5.36
N ASP A 175 -15.25 25.75 -4.66
CA ASP A 175 -15.69 26.16 -3.32
C ASP A 175 -15.00 25.55 -2.08
#